data_AF-A0A933XIG1-F1
#
_entry.id   AF-A0A933XIG1-F1
#
_cell.length_a   1.000
_cell.length_b   1.000
_cell.length_c   1.000
_cell.angle_alpha   90.00
_cell.angle_beta   90.00
_cell.angle_gamma   90.00
#
_symmetry.space_group_name_H-M   'P 1'
#
loop_
_entity.id
_entity.type
_entity.pdbx_description
1 polymer ?
#
loop_
_entity_poly.entity_id
_entity_poly.type
_entity_poly.pdbx_seq_one_letter_code
_entity_poly.pdbx_strand_id
1 'polypeptide(L)'
;MINENTRKTIERFIRKFPCRDSALVPSLSLIQRENGYVSEADMEELAKILRLSEARIFSVASFYTILSLKPIGKYHIQVCSNVVCSLLDGYPLVDYIAKILGIREGETTPDGMFSLASVECLGSCGYAPALQINMEHYENLTYERIEEIVEMLRSGEVWK
;
A
#
# COMPACT_ATOMS: atom_id res chain seq x y z
N MET A 1 -3.63 3.50 -17.42
CA MET A 1 -4.38 4.54 -18.17
C MET A 1 -5.38 5.18 -17.22
N ILE A 2 -5.30 6.49 -17.07
CA ILE A 2 -6.10 7.24 -16.10
C ILE A 2 -7.54 7.37 -16.61
N ASN A 3 -8.51 6.84 -15.85
CA ASN A 3 -9.93 6.93 -16.21
C ASN A 3 -10.46 8.38 -16.08
N GLU A 4 -11.60 8.66 -16.71
CA GLU A 4 -12.17 10.00 -16.80
C GLU A 4 -12.56 10.58 -15.43
N ASN A 5 -12.99 9.74 -14.48
CA ASN A 5 -13.35 10.18 -13.14
C ASN A 5 -12.12 10.60 -12.33
N THR A 6 -11.05 9.81 -12.42
CA THR A 6 -9.75 10.08 -11.82
C THR A 6 -9.16 11.36 -12.38
N ARG A 7 -9.23 11.56 -13.70
CA ARG A 7 -8.81 12.80 -14.36
C ARG A 7 -9.52 14.04 -13.81
N LYS A 8 -10.85 14.01 -13.70
CA LYS A 8 -11.64 15.11 -13.11
C LYS A 8 -11.24 15.40 -11.66
N THR A 9 -10.91 14.36 -10.89
CA THR A 9 -10.49 14.51 -9.51
C THR A 9 -9.09 15.12 -9.41
N ILE A 10 -8.17 14.71 -10.28
CA ILE A 10 -6.84 15.32 -10.40
C ILE A 10 -6.96 16.80 -10.76
N GLU A 11 -7.83 17.18 -11.70
CA GLU A 11 -8.08 18.59 -12.01
C GLU A 11 -8.60 19.39 -10.82
N ARG A 12 -9.44 18.78 -9.97
CA ARG A 12 -9.87 19.40 -8.71
C ARG A 12 -8.70 19.59 -7.75
N PHE A 13 -7.77 18.64 -7.65
CA PHE A 13 -6.55 18.81 -6.86
C PHE A 13 -5.69 19.96 -7.40
N ILE A 14 -5.50 20.06 -8.71
CA ILE A 14 -4.75 21.15 -9.35
C ILE A 14 -5.36 22.51 -8.98
N ARG A 15 -6.69 22.64 -8.98
CA ARG A 15 -7.37 23.89 -8.61
C ARG A 15 -7.30 24.22 -7.12
N LYS A 16 -7.14 23.20 -6.27
CA LYS A 16 -7.08 23.37 -4.80
C LYS A 16 -5.74 23.96 -4.36
N PHE A 17 -4.66 23.68 -5.07
CA PHE A 17 -3.31 24.09 -4.67
C PHE A 17 -2.79 25.26 -5.50
N PRO A 18 -1.98 26.16 -4.90
CA PRO A 18 -1.35 27.25 -5.64
C PRO A 18 -0.28 26.74 -6.62
N CYS A 19 0.38 25.63 -6.29
CA CYS A 19 1.41 24.99 -7.11
C CYS A 19 0.91 23.64 -7.63
N ARG A 20 1.13 23.35 -8.91
CA ARG A 20 0.73 22.07 -9.53
C ARG A 20 1.46 20.87 -8.94
N ASP A 21 2.73 21.06 -8.54
CA ASP A 21 3.55 20.03 -7.89
C ASP A 21 2.91 19.52 -6.59
N SER A 22 2.16 20.35 -5.87
CA SER A 22 1.44 19.95 -4.65
C SER A 22 0.30 18.96 -4.91
N ALA A 23 -0.20 18.87 -6.13
CA ALA A 23 -1.21 17.89 -6.50
C ALA A 23 -0.62 16.50 -6.82
N LEU A 24 0.71 16.36 -6.89
CA LEU A 24 1.40 15.16 -7.38
C LEU A 24 1.13 13.93 -6.51
N VAL A 25 1.46 13.99 -5.22
CA VAL A 25 1.29 12.84 -4.29
C VAL A 25 -0.17 12.40 -4.18
N PRO A 26 -1.16 13.31 -4.00
CA PRO A 26 -2.57 12.92 -4.00
C PRO A 26 -3.02 12.29 -5.32
N SER A 27 -2.49 12.74 -6.46
CA SER A 27 -2.83 12.18 -7.78
C SER A 27 -2.25 10.78 -7.96
N LEU A 28 -1.00 10.55 -7.56
CA LEU A 28 -0.37 9.23 -7.58
C LEU A 28 -1.09 8.24 -6.66
N SER A 29 -1.44 8.68 -5.45
CA SER A 29 -2.21 7.86 -4.51
C SER A 29 -3.59 7.49 -5.05
N LEU A 30 -4.26 8.42 -5.75
CA LEU A 30 -5.54 8.14 -6.39
C LEU A 30 -5.41 7.13 -7.54
N ILE A 31 -4.39 7.28 -8.39
CA ILE A 31 -4.10 6.33 -9.48
C ILE A 31 -3.85 4.93 -8.92
N GLN A 32 -3.02 4.82 -7.88
CA GLN A 32 -2.75 3.55 -7.22
C GLN A 32 -4.02 2.91 -6.65
N ARG A 33 -4.91 3.70 -6.05
CA ARG A 33 -6.17 3.16 -5.50
C ARG A 33 -7.06 2.55 -6.57
N GLU A 34 -7.06 3.12 -7.78
CA GLU A 34 -7.88 2.65 -8.90
C GLU A 34 -7.24 1.47 -9.64
N ASN A 35 -5.91 1.51 -9.84
CA ASN A 35 -5.18 0.54 -10.66
C ASN A 35 -4.44 -0.54 -9.83
N GLY A 36 -4.43 -0.42 -8.50
CA GLY A 36 -3.65 -1.26 -7.57
C GLY A 36 -2.19 -0.81 -7.42
N TYR A 37 -1.59 -0.25 -8.46
CA TYR A 37 -0.22 0.25 -8.48
C TYR A 37 -0.09 1.41 -9.48
N VAL A 38 1.05 2.10 -9.47
CA VAL A 38 1.35 3.19 -10.41
C VAL A 38 2.27 2.66 -11.51
N SER A 39 1.75 2.56 -12.74
CA SER A 39 2.55 2.15 -13.89
C SER A 39 3.34 3.30 -14.50
N GLU A 40 4.37 2.99 -15.30
CA GLU A 40 5.12 4.01 -16.07
C GLU A 40 4.20 4.82 -16.98
N ALA A 41 3.25 4.17 -17.66
CA ALA A 41 2.26 4.84 -18.50
C ALA A 41 1.38 5.82 -17.70
N ASP A 42 1.01 5.48 -16.46
CA ASP A 42 0.26 6.39 -15.60
C ASP A 42 1.10 7.61 -15.19
N MET A 43 2.41 7.42 -14.94
CA MET A 43 3.33 8.51 -14.61
C MET A 43 3.55 9.46 -15.80
N GLU A 44 3.71 8.93 -17.01
CA GLU A 44 3.79 9.72 -18.25
C GLU A 44 2.52 10.53 -18.50
N GLU A 45 1.35 9.91 -18.31
CA GLU A 45 0.07 10.58 -18.46
C GLU A 45 -0.10 11.70 -17.42
N LEU A 46 0.27 11.42 -16.16
CA LEU A 46 0.21 12.40 -15.08
C LEU A 46 1.17 13.58 -15.29
N ALA A 47 2.38 13.33 -15.84
CA ALA A 47 3.34 14.37 -16.19
C ALA A 47 2.70 15.40 -17.14
N LYS A 48 1.97 14.93 -18.16
CA LYS A 48 1.26 15.78 -19.13
C LYS A 48 0.13 16.58 -18.48
N ILE A 49 -0.64 15.95 -17.58
CA ILE A 49 -1.76 16.61 -16.87
C ILE A 49 -1.24 17.72 -15.94
N LEU A 50 -0.23 17.42 -15.13
CA LEU A 50 0.34 18.37 -14.17
C LEU A 50 1.29 19.38 -14.82
N ARG A 51 1.73 19.15 -16.06
CA ARG A 51 2.76 19.93 -16.77
C ARG A 51 4.08 19.94 -15.99
N LEU A 52 4.50 18.77 -15.54
CA LEU A 52 5.77 18.52 -14.86
C LEU A 52 6.64 17.60 -15.72
N SER A 53 7.94 17.56 -15.45
CA SER A 53 8.81 16.58 -16.10
C SER A 53 8.54 15.17 -15.57
N GLU A 54 8.68 14.16 -16.43
CA GLU A 54 8.57 12.75 -16.02
C GLU A 54 9.58 12.40 -14.92
N ALA A 55 10.80 12.96 -14.99
CA ALA A 55 11.81 12.81 -13.94
C ALA A 55 11.32 13.31 -12.57
N ARG A 56 10.53 14.39 -12.53
CA ARG A 56 9.94 14.89 -11.28
C ARG A 56 8.89 13.93 -10.74
N ILE A 57 8.03 13.40 -11.60
CA ILE A 57 7.01 12.41 -11.22
C ILE A 57 7.70 11.16 -10.67
N PHE A 58 8.67 10.62 -11.41
CA PHE A 58 9.40 9.41 -11.03
C PHE A 58 10.15 9.59 -9.71
N SER A 59 10.84 10.72 -9.53
CA SER A 59 11.56 11.03 -8.29
C SER A 59 10.65 11.02 -7.06
N VAL A 60 9.42 11.53 -7.19
CA VAL A 60 8.45 11.54 -6.09
C VAL A 60 7.84 10.15 -5.89
N ALA A 61 7.49 9.47 -6.99
CA ALA A 61 6.90 8.14 -6.94
C ALA A 61 7.86 7.10 -6.34
N SER A 62 9.17 7.21 -6.59
CA SER A 62 10.20 6.35 -6.00
C SER A 62 10.58 6.74 -4.56
N PHE A 63 10.26 7.97 -4.13
CA PHE A 63 10.63 8.46 -2.80
C PHE A 63 9.67 7.98 -1.71
N TYR A 64 8.37 7.94 -2.02
CA TYR A 64 7.34 7.53 -1.05
C TYR A 64 7.10 6.02 -1.12
N THR A 65 7.48 5.29 -0.08
CA THR A 65 7.31 3.83 0.02
C THR A 65 5.86 3.36 -0.03
N ILE A 66 4.90 4.22 0.33
CA ILE A 66 3.46 3.94 0.20
C ILE A 66 3.00 3.81 -1.26
N LEU A 67 3.81 4.31 -2.21
CA LEU A 67 3.52 4.21 -3.63
C LEU A 67 4.15 2.95 -4.22
N SER A 68 3.31 2.05 -4.72
CA SER A 68 3.73 0.81 -5.37
C SER A 68 3.94 1.05 -6.86
N LEU A 69 5.17 0.85 -7.33
CA LEU A 69 5.54 0.94 -8.75
C LEU A 69 5.47 -0.41 -9.48
N LYS A 70 5.16 -1.48 -8.74
CA LYS A 70 5.00 -2.84 -9.25
C LYS A 70 3.60 -3.34 -8.91
N PRO A 71 3.04 -4.27 -9.70
CA PRO A 71 1.79 -4.93 -9.35
C PRO A 71 1.87 -5.55 -7.96
N ILE A 72 0.88 -5.23 -7.13
CA ILE A 72 0.66 -5.83 -5.82
C ILE A 72 -0.65 -6.61 -5.85
N GLY A 73 -0.77 -7.58 -4.95
CA GLY A 73 -1.99 -8.35 -4.75
C GLY A 73 -3.13 -7.49 -4.22
N LYS A 74 -4.35 -8.03 -4.27
CA LYS A 74 -5.57 -7.35 -3.80
C LYS A 74 -5.47 -6.88 -2.35
N TYR A 75 -4.79 -7.65 -1.51
CA TYR A 75 -4.54 -7.36 -0.10
C TYR A 75 -3.04 -7.23 0.14
N HIS A 76 -2.58 -6.00 0.34
CA HIS A 76 -1.20 -5.72 0.72
C HIS A 76 -1.06 -5.74 2.24
N ILE A 77 -0.48 -6.82 2.75
CA ILE A 77 -0.21 -7.05 4.17
C ILE A 77 1.15 -6.43 4.53
N GLN A 78 1.11 -5.42 5.38
CA GLN A 78 2.27 -4.66 5.83
C GLN A 78 2.45 -4.86 7.33
N VAL A 79 3.46 -5.63 7.75
CA VAL A 79 3.69 -5.95 9.16
C VAL A 79 4.72 -4.99 9.74
N CYS A 80 4.42 -4.38 10.89
CA CYS A 80 5.38 -3.50 11.56
C CYS A 80 6.53 -4.33 12.17
N SER A 81 7.75 -4.06 11.72
CA SER A 81 9.00 -4.66 12.23
C SER A 81 9.87 -3.65 12.98
N ASN A 82 9.31 -2.51 13.40
CA ASN A 82 10.01 -1.53 14.22
C ASN A 82 10.13 -2.01 15.69
N VAL A 83 10.86 -1.27 16.53
CA VAL A 83 11.36 -1.71 17.85
C VAL A 83 10.28 -2.33 18.75
N VAL A 84 9.16 -1.63 18.96
CA VAL A 84 8.12 -2.10 19.89
C VAL A 84 7.46 -3.39 19.39
N CYS A 85 7.13 -3.45 18.10
CA CYS A 85 6.55 -4.66 17.51
C CYS A 85 7.57 -5.80 17.48
N SER A 86 8.84 -5.52 17.22
CA SER A 86 9.91 -6.53 17.25
C SER A 86 10.09 -7.18 18.62
N LEU A 87 9.96 -6.42 19.70
CA LEU A 87 10.00 -6.94 21.07
C LEU A 87 8.79 -7.83 21.41
N LEU A 88 7.72 -7.74 20.63
CA LEU A 88 6.48 -8.49 20.77
C LEU A 88 6.27 -9.42 19.57
N ASP A 89 7.34 -10.03 19.05
CA ASP A 89 7.29 -11.04 18.00
C ASP A 89 6.89 -10.53 16.59
N GLY A 90 7.06 -9.25 16.29
CA GLY A 90 6.76 -8.67 14.96
C GLY A 90 7.49 -9.35 13.79
N TYR A 91 8.78 -9.68 13.95
CA TYR A 91 9.53 -10.46 12.94
C TYR A 91 9.00 -11.90 12.80
N PRO A 92 8.85 -12.68 13.90
CA PRO A 92 8.17 -13.97 13.85
C PRO A 92 6.80 -13.95 13.18
N LEU A 93 6.01 -12.87 13.32
CA LEU A 93 4.72 -12.74 12.64
C LEU A 93 4.87 -12.63 11.12
N VAL A 94 5.90 -11.94 10.60
CA VAL A 94 6.19 -11.91 9.16
C VAL A 94 6.47 -13.32 8.64
N ASP A 95 7.34 -14.07 9.32
CA ASP A 95 7.68 -15.45 8.96
C ASP A 95 6.46 -16.37 9.02
N TYR A 96 5.60 -16.16 10.01
CA TYR A 96 4.36 -16.92 10.16
C TYR A 96 3.42 -16.66 8.97
N ILE A 97 3.18 -15.39 8.63
CA ILE A 97 2.32 -15.01 7.51
C ILE A 97 2.89 -15.54 6.18
N ALA A 98 4.20 -15.44 5.99
CA ALA A 98 4.90 -16.00 4.83
C ALA A 98 4.63 -17.51 4.69
N LYS A 99 4.71 -18.25 5.80
CA LYS A 99 4.47 -19.71 5.84
C LYS A 99 3.03 -20.09 5.50
N ILE A 100 2.02 -19.41 6.06
CA ILE A 100 0.60 -19.72 5.79
C ILE A 100 0.19 -19.35 4.36
N LEU A 101 0.80 -18.32 3.78
CA LEU A 101 0.55 -17.88 2.41
C LEU A 101 1.40 -18.63 1.38
N GLY A 102 2.45 -19.32 1.80
CA GLY A 102 3.37 -20.04 0.91
C GLY A 102 4.23 -19.13 0.04
N ILE A 103 4.53 -17.92 0.52
CA ILE A 103 5.35 -16.90 -0.17
C ILE A 103 6.49 -16.42 0.74
N ARG A 104 7.40 -15.59 0.21
CA ARG A 104 8.39 -14.86 1.02
C ARG A 104 7.99 -13.40 1.23
N GLU A 105 8.68 -12.73 2.15
CA GLU A 105 8.59 -11.28 2.26
C GLU A 105 8.97 -10.61 0.93
N GLY A 106 8.17 -9.63 0.51
CA GLY A 106 8.31 -8.92 -0.76
C GLY A 106 7.67 -9.63 -1.96
N GLU A 107 7.11 -10.84 -1.78
CA GLU A 107 6.45 -11.59 -2.83
C GLU A 107 4.93 -11.41 -2.81
N THR A 108 4.29 -11.85 -3.89
CA THR A 108 2.84 -11.87 -4.06
C THR A 108 2.41 -13.30 -4.35
N THR A 109 1.28 -13.72 -3.79
CA THR A 109 0.74 -15.07 -4.01
C THR A 109 0.40 -15.29 -5.50
N PRO A 110 0.52 -16.53 -6.03
CA PRO A 110 0.29 -16.81 -7.46
C PRO A 110 -1.13 -16.49 -7.96
N ASP A 111 -2.10 -16.46 -7.06
CA ASP A 111 -3.49 -16.07 -7.33
C ASP A 111 -3.70 -14.55 -7.37
N GLY A 112 -2.67 -13.75 -7.07
CA GLY A 112 -2.73 -12.29 -7.04
C GLY A 112 -3.52 -11.73 -5.85
N MET A 113 -3.82 -12.53 -4.83
CA MET A 113 -4.66 -12.10 -3.70
C MET A 113 -3.87 -11.36 -2.63
N PHE A 114 -2.67 -11.82 -2.27
CA PHE A 114 -1.91 -11.30 -1.13
C PHE A 114 -0.50 -10.89 -1.53
N SER A 115 -0.05 -9.73 -1.06
CA SER A 115 1.35 -9.32 -1.04
C SER A 115 1.80 -9.13 0.39
N LEU A 116 2.99 -9.61 0.74
CA LEU A 116 3.55 -9.47 2.08
C LEU A 116 4.75 -8.53 2.06
N ALA A 117 4.77 -7.54 2.95
CA ALA A 117 5.93 -6.69 3.19
C ALA A 117 6.12 -6.47 4.70
N SER A 118 7.36 -6.42 5.16
CA SER A 118 7.66 -5.79 6.43
C SER A 118 7.81 -4.28 6.22
N VAL A 119 7.34 -3.51 7.19
CA VAL A 119 7.36 -2.05 7.16
C VAL A 119 7.82 -1.50 8.49
N GLU A 120 8.19 -0.23 8.47
CA GLU A 120 8.56 0.51 9.66
C GLU A 120 7.34 0.83 10.55
N CYS A 121 7.50 1.76 11.49
CA CYS A 121 6.48 2.11 12.45
C CYS A 121 5.15 2.55 11.80
N LEU A 122 4.07 1.84 12.11
CA LEU A 122 2.69 2.16 11.72
C LEU A 122 1.99 3.15 12.67
N GLY A 123 2.63 3.54 13.77
CA GLY A 123 2.04 4.44 14.77
C GLY A 123 1.12 3.78 15.79
N SER A 124 0.85 2.47 15.67
CA SER A 124 0.03 1.69 16.62
C SER A 124 0.83 1.02 17.75
N CYS A 125 1.88 1.66 18.26
CA CYS A 125 2.77 1.06 19.26
C CYS A 125 2.05 0.67 20.57
N GLY A 126 0.96 1.37 20.93
CA GLY A 126 0.16 1.06 22.12
C GLY A 126 -0.63 -0.24 22.04
N TYR A 127 -0.78 -0.79 20.84
CA TYR A 127 -1.52 -2.02 20.57
C TYR A 127 -0.69 -3.02 19.74
N ALA A 128 0.64 -2.93 19.89
CA ALA A 128 1.55 -3.86 19.23
C ALA A 128 1.31 -5.31 19.72
N PRO A 129 1.51 -6.32 18.86
CA PRO A 129 1.96 -6.22 17.46
C PRO A 129 0.85 -5.73 16.54
N ALA A 130 1.24 -4.96 15.53
CA ALA A 130 0.31 -4.35 14.58
C ALA A 130 0.74 -4.59 13.13
N LEU A 131 -0.26 -4.74 12.26
CA LEU A 131 -0.10 -4.80 10.81
C LEU A 131 -1.15 -3.92 10.15
N GLN A 132 -0.91 -3.55 8.91
CA GLN A 132 -1.85 -2.82 8.07
C GLN A 132 -2.15 -3.66 6.83
N ILE A 133 -3.43 -3.81 6.50
CA ILE A 133 -3.85 -4.43 5.24
C ILE A 133 -4.50 -3.34 4.40
N ASN A 134 -3.86 -3.00 3.28
CA ASN A 134 -4.23 -1.84 2.46
C ASN A 134 -4.22 -0.54 3.29
N MET A 135 -5.37 -0.11 3.82
CA MET A 135 -5.52 1.12 4.62
C MET A 135 -6.04 0.86 6.04
N GLU A 136 -6.36 -0.39 6.37
CA GLU A 136 -6.96 -0.77 7.65
C GLU A 136 -5.90 -1.34 8.60
N HIS A 137 -5.92 -0.87 9.84
CA HIS A 137 -5.01 -1.33 10.89
C HIS A 137 -5.59 -2.53 11.62
N TYR A 138 -4.74 -3.52 11.88
CA TYR A 138 -5.05 -4.67 12.70
C TYR A 138 -4.04 -4.72 13.85
N GLU A 139 -4.58 -4.76 15.06
CA GLU A 139 -3.84 -4.51 16.30
C GLU A 139 -4.05 -5.65 17.31
N ASN A 140 -3.17 -5.74 18.31
CA ASN A 140 -3.15 -6.81 19.31
C ASN A 140 -3.17 -8.20 18.64
N LEU A 141 -2.23 -8.41 17.73
CA LEU A 141 -2.17 -9.61 16.90
C LEU A 141 -1.62 -10.80 17.68
N THR A 142 -2.24 -11.95 17.44
CA THR A 142 -1.73 -13.29 17.78
C THR A 142 -1.70 -14.13 16.50
N TYR A 143 -1.03 -15.29 16.54
CA TYR A 143 -0.99 -16.19 15.38
C TYR A 143 -2.40 -16.66 14.98
N GLU A 144 -3.26 -16.95 15.94
CA GLU A 144 -4.65 -17.36 15.70
C GLU A 144 -5.43 -16.23 15.02
N ARG A 145 -5.28 -14.99 15.51
CA ARG A 145 -5.94 -13.83 14.92
C ARG A 145 -5.47 -13.57 13.48
N ILE A 146 -4.20 -13.84 13.17
CA ILE A 146 -3.69 -13.72 11.81
C ILE A 146 -4.37 -14.74 10.88
N GLU A 147 -4.53 -15.99 11.32
CA GLU A 147 -5.23 -17.00 10.53
C GLU A 147 -6.68 -16.62 10.27
N GLU A 148 -7.38 -16.13 11.29
CA GLU A 148 -8.75 -15.62 11.16
C GLU A 148 -8.83 -14.49 10.13
N ILE A 149 -7.92 -13.52 10.20
CA ILE A 149 -7.86 -12.40 9.25
C ILE A 149 -7.63 -12.93 7.83
N VAL A 150 -6.67 -13.83 7.63
CA VAL A 150 -6.31 -14.35 6.30
C VAL A 150 -7.47 -15.14 5.69
N GLU A 151 -8.14 -15.98 6.46
CA GLU A 151 -9.28 -16.77 5.98
C GLU A 151 -10.48 -15.89 5.66
N MET A 152 -10.76 -14.88 6.50
CA MET A 152 -11.79 -13.88 6.23
C MET A 152 -11.50 -13.09 4.93
N LEU A 153 -10.26 -12.73 4.67
CA LEU A 153 -9.89 -12.05 3.42
C LEU A 153 -10.02 -12.97 2.20
N ARG A 154 -9.79 -14.28 2.35
CA ARG A 154 -10.03 -15.28 1.30
C ARG A 154 -11.52 -15.43 1.00
N SER A 155 -12.39 -15.40 2.01
CA SER A 155 -13.84 -15.46 1.83
C SER A 155 -14.43 -14.18 1.22
N GLY A 156 -13.64 -13.09 1.20
CA GLY A 156 -14.06 -11.79 0.67
C GLY A 156 -14.87 -10.96 1.66
N GLU A 157 -14.92 -11.37 2.93
CA GLU A 157 -15.49 -10.58 4.00
C GLU A 157 -14.53 -9.43 4.38
N VAL A 158 -15.06 -8.21 4.46
CA VAL A 158 -14.29 -7.04 4.87
C VAL A 158 -14.54 -6.81 6.36
N TRP A 159 -13.47 -6.82 7.16
CA TRP A 159 -13.54 -6.48 8.59
C TRP A 159 -14.13 -5.07 8.76
N LYS A 160 -15.14 -4.93 9.60
CA LYS A 160 -15.79 -3.67 9.95
C LYS A 160 -15.51 -3.29 11.40
#